data_AF-A0A166ABA7-F1
#
_entry.id   AF-A0A166ABA7-F1
#
_cell.length_a   1.000
_cell.length_b   1.000
_cell.length_c   1.000
_cell.angle_alpha   90.00
_cell.angle_beta   90.00
_cell.angle_gamma   90.00
#
_symmetry.space_group_name_H-M   'P 1'
#
loop_
_entity.id
_entity.type
_entity.pdbx_description
1 polymer ?
#
loop_
_entity_poly.entity_id
_entity_poly.type
_entity_poly.pdbx_seq_one_letter_code
_entity_poly.pdbx_strand_id
1 'polypeptide(L)'
;MPKRVKTPPPADDEPKYLSVVHPYPKTHPNMELEIDQIRFCYWIACAIGENPQMPEYPLRALYYRPKSGGTVIIEISRDFDRWNDLLGKHQWRDFLTKPTSDDREKYSSIFYCTYNRGRDVQKSGWKRVDIQSGWFNGWSANNANIRFPYPKTGWCELPKANMNDPNQPQLCRPLPSKDFKPPPKAAIPPVGSPAWHKWKETGVLPADPKQKQNTAPAGAWGQGKPRIVPTVTSTAARSSTTAPADDPCTYRER
;
A
#
# COMPACT_ATOMS: atom_id res chain seq x y z
N MET A 1 11.04 -0.13 51.67
CA MET A 1 10.19 0.64 50.74
C MET A 1 8.96 -0.20 50.40
N PRO A 2 7.73 0.29 50.60
CA PRO A 2 6.53 -0.42 50.18
C PRO A 2 6.61 -0.74 48.69
N LYS A 3 6.44 -2.01 48.32
CA LYS A 3 6.40 -2.43 46.91
C LYS A 3 5.23 -1.71 46.26
N ARG A 4 5.54 -0.88 45.25
CA ARG A 4 4.54 -0.17 44.45
C ARG A 4 3.58 -1.22 43.89
N VAL A 5 2.28 -1.05 44.13
CA VAL A 5 1.23 -1.90 43.58
C VAL A 5 1.44 -1.98 42.07
N LYS A 6 1.49 -3.19 41.50
CA LYS A 6 1.65 -3.37 40.06
C LYS A 6 0.55 -2.57 39.38
N THR A 7 0.93 -1.61 38.52
CA THR A 7 -0.01 -0.86 37.71
C THR A 7 -0.89 -1.88 36.97
N PRO A 8 -2.23 -1.78 37.07
CA PRO A 8 -3.11 -2.73 36.42
C PRO A 8 -2.76 -2.81 34.93
N PRO A 9 -2.92 -3.99 34.31
CA PRO A 9 -2.75 -4.12 32.87
C PRO A 9 -3.66 -3.08 32.22
N PRO A 10 -3.11 -2.22 31.36
CA PRO A 10 -3.89 -1.23 30.66
C PRO A 10 -5.10 -1.87 29.99
N ALA A 11 -6.25 -1.22 30.19
CA ALA A 11 -7.54 -1.70 29.73
C ALA A 11 -7.51 -1.91 28.21
N ASP A 12 -8.35 -2.82 27.69
CA ASP A 12 -8.55 -3.05 26.24
C ASP A 12 -9.14 -1.82 25.48
N ASP A 13 -9.15 -0.65 26.13
CA ASP A 13 -9.63 0.64 25.63
C ASP A 13 -8.50 1.53 25.07
N GLU A 14 -7.30 0.98 24.87
CA GLU A 14 -6.15 1.76 24.41
C GLU A 14 -6.29 2.18 22.93
N PRO A 15 -6.01 3.46 22.60
CA PRO A 15 -6.01 3.95 21.23
C PRO A 15 -4.91 3.29 20.39
N LYS A 16 -5.06 3.30 19.07
CA LYS A 16 -4.04 2.76 18.17
C LYS A 16 -2.99 3.81 17.82
N TYR A 17 -1.75 3.37 17.79
CA TYR A 17 -0.62 4.19 17.40
C TYR A 17 -0.20 3.86 15.98
N LEU A 18 -0.05 4.88 15.13
CA LEU A 18 0.49 4.75 13.78
C LEU A 18 1.80 5.51 13.66
N SER A 19 2.70 5.02 12.83
CA SER A 19 3.98 5.65 12.52
C SER A 19 3.91 6.25 11.13
N VAL A 20 4.12 7.55 11.05
CA VAL A 20 4.16 8.33 9.82
C VAL A 20 5.60 8.64 9.47
N VAL A 21 6.05 8.14 8.32
CA VAL A 21 7.40 8.29 7.81
C VAL A 21 7.36 9.27 6.64
N HIS A 22 8.29 10.23 6.65
CA HIS A 22 8.35 11.36 5.70
C HIS A 22 7.03 12.13 5.63
N PRO A 23 6.54 12.67 6.76
CA PRO A 23 5.24 13.34 6.83
C PRO A 23 5.12 14.52 5.85
N TYR A 24 3.91 14.79 5.36
CA TYR A 24 3.60 16.03 4.61
C TYR A 24 3.28 17.17 5.60
N PRO A 25 3.59 18.45 5.31
CA PRO A 25 4.09 19.03 4.06
C PRO A 25 5.61 19.07 3.88
N LYS A 26 6.37 18.73 4.93
CA LYS A 26 7.83 18.74 4.90
C LYS A 26 8.31 17.37 5.32
N THR A 27 9.20 16.75 4.53
CA THR A 27 9.81 15.45 4.85
C THR A 27 10.42 15.41 6.27
N HIS A 28 10.89 16.56 6.76
CA HIS A 28 11.35 16.78 8.13
C HIS A 28 10.64 18.01 8.73
N PRO A 29 9.43 17.85 9.27
CA PRO A 29 8.68 18.96 9.83
C PRO A 29 9.26 19.32 11.21
N ASN A 30 9.28 20.62 11.53
CA ASN A 30 9.66 21.04 12.86
C ASN A 30 8.42 21.01 13.76
N MET A 31 8.19 19.87 14.39
CA MET A 31 7.07 19.68 15.32
C MET A 31 7.21 20.44 16.65
N GLU A 32 8.24 21.27 16.84
CA GLU A 32 8.26 22.27 17.93
C GLU A 32 7.47 23.53 17.55
N LEU A 33 7.20 23.75 16.26
CA LEU A 33 6.40 24.86 15.76
C LEU A 33 4.94 24.43 15.60
N GLU A 34 4.03 25.14 16.27
CA GLU A 34 2.59 24.87 16.20
C GLU A 34 2.06 24.91 14.76
N ILE A 35 2.55 25.83 13.93
CA ILE A 35 2.14 25.92 12.52
C ILE A 35 2.45 24.65 11.71
N ASP A 36 3.58 23.99 11.99
CA ASP A 36 3.95 22.74 11.32
C ASP A 36 3.10 21.57 11.87
N GLN A 37 2.79 21.57 13.16
CA GLN A 37 1.86 20.61 13.79
C GLN A 37 0.46 20.70 13.16
N ILE A 38 -0.09 21.92 13.03
CA ILE A 38 -1.41 22.17 12.43
C ILE A 38 -1.44 21.70 10.98
N ARG A 39 -0.44 22.07 10.16
CA ARG A 39 -0.37 21.67 8.75
C ARG A 39 -0.31 20.16 8.58
N PHE A 40 0.43 19.49 9.46
CA PHE A 40 0.48 18.02 9.49
C PHE A 40 -0.88 17.42 9.87
N CYS A 41 -1.53 17.93 10.92
CA CYS A 41 -2.86 17.49 11.34
C CYS A 41 -3.90 17.68 10.25
N TYR A 42 -3.84 18.79 9.50
CA TYR A 42 -4.76 19.05 8.38
C TYR A 42 -4.65 18.01 7.28
N TRP A 43 -3.43 17.57 6.98
CA TRP A 43 -3.22 16.52 5.99
C TRP A 43 -3.76 15.17 6.46
N ILE A 44 -3.45 14.77 7.70
CA ILE A 44 -4.01 13.55 8.29
C ILE A 44 -5.54 13.63 8.31
N ALA A 45 -6.11 14.81 8.58
CA ALA A 45 -7.56 15.00 8.55
C ALA A 45 -8.18 14.87 7.16
N CYS A 46 -7.48 15.33 6.11
CA CYS A 46 -7.91 15.06 4.75
C CYS A 46 -7.91 13.56 4.44
N ALA A 47 -6.90 12.82 4.93
CA ALA A 47 -6.81 11.37 4.74
C ALA A 47 -7.90 10.59 5.48
N ILE A 48 -8.32 11.04 6.65
CA ILE A 48 -9.44 10.46 7.42
C ILE A 48 -10.79 10.79 6.75
N GLY A 49 -10.97 12.00 6.22
CA GLY A 49 -12.17 12.36 5.44
C GLY A 49 -13.44 12.64 6.27
N GLU A 50 -13.30 13.00 7.54
CA GLU A 50 -14.39 13.41 8.44
C GLU A 50 -14.20 14.86 8.94
N ASN A 51 -15.21 15.45 9.58
CA ASN A 51 -15.10 16.77 10.19
C ASN A 51 -14.38 16.68 11.56
N PRO A 52 -13.18 17.29 11.71
CA PRO A 52 -12.40 17.29 12.94
C PRO A 52 -13.01 18.03 14.12
N GLN A 53 -14.03 18.84 13.86
CA GLN A 53 -14.77 19.57 14.90
C GLN A 53 -15.80 18.68 15.60
N MET A 54 -16.05 17.46 15.09
CA MET A 54 -16.91 16.50 15.76
C MET A 54 -16.24 16.01 17.06
N PRO A 55 -17.00 15.86 18.16
CA PRO A 55 -16.44 15.44 19.44
C PRO A 55 -15.75 14.07 19.39
N GLU A 56 -16.16 13.23 18.44
CA GLU A 56 -15.67 11.86 18.25
C GLU A 56 -14.54 11.76 17.22
N TYR A 57 -13.98 12.89 16.77
CA TYR A 57 -12.95 12.85 15.74
C TYR A 57 -11.76 11.96 16.13
N PRO A 58 -11.35 11.01 15.26
CA PRO A 58 -10.51 9.91 15.71
C PRO A 58 -9.07 10.31 16.00
N LEU A 59 -8.54 11.42 15.46
CA LEU A 59 -7.15 11.82 15.70
C LEU A 59 -7.01 12.54 17.06
N ARG A 60 -6.25 11.95 18.01
CA ARG A 60 -6.17 12.42 19.41
C ARG A 60 -4.89 13.17 19.75
N ALA A 61 -3.74 12.64 19.37
CA ALA A 61 -2.46 13.21 19.74
C ALA A 61 -1.36 12.92 18.70
N LEU A 62 -0.33 13.75 18.74
CA LEU A 62 0.91 13.59 17.99
C LEU A 62 2.05 13.29 18.95
N TYR A 63 3.03 12.55 18.46
CA TYR A 63 4.25 12.22 19.18
C TYR A 63 5.42 12.44 18.26
N TYR A 64 6.35 13.29 18.67
CA TYR A 64 7.51 13.65 17.86
C TYR A 64 8.80 13.58 18.65
N ARG A 65 9.91 13.41 17.93
CA ARG A 65 11.26 13.50 18.47
C ARG A 65 12.12 14.21 17.43
N PRO A 66 12.79 15.33 17.74
CA PRO A 66 13.54 16.10 16.73
C PRO A 66 14.58 15.28 15.96
N LYS A 67 15.21 14.30 16.62
CA LYS A 67 16.20 13.39 16.03
C LYS A 67 15.62 12.11 15.41
N SER A 68 14.29 12.01 15.22
CA SER A 68 13.66 10.82 14.60
C SER A 68 13.90 10.73 13.08
N GLY A 69 14.47 11.78 12.48
CA GLY A 69 14.77 11.88 11.05
C GLY A 69 13.53 11.74 10.17
N GLY A 70 12.50 12.52 10.48
CA GLY A 70 11.28 12.60 9.66
C GLY A 70 10.27 11.50 9.96
N THR A 71 10.20 11.02 11.21
CA THR A 71 9.15 10.11 11.66
C THR A 71 8.34 10.74 12.79
N VAL A 72 7.02 10.63 12.71
CA VAL A 72 6.05 11.10 13.70
C VAL A 72 5.13 9.94 14.06
N ILE A 73 4.75 9.81 15.32
CA ILE A 73 3.75 8.84 15.75
C ILE A 73 2.44 9.60 15.96
N ILE A 74 1.32 9.03 15.52
CA ILE A 74 -0.01 9.59 15.74
C ILE A 74 -0.85 8.62 16.56
N GLU A 75 -1.70 9.16 17.42
CA GLU A 75 -2.65 8.43 18.24
C GLU A 75 -4.06 8.59 17.64
N ILE A 76 -4.68 7.47 17.30
CA ILE A 76 -6.00 7.40 16.68
C ILE A 76 -6.95 6.56 17.55
N SER A 77 -8.20 7.02 17.66
CA SER A 77 -9.28 6.32 18.34
C SER A 77 -9.43 4.90 17.80
N ARG A 78 -9.70 3.95 18.69
CA ARG A 78 -9.94 2.55 18.33
C ARG A 78 -11.19 2.36 17.45
N ASP A 79 -12.15 3.27 17.56
CA ASP A 79 -13.43 3.22 16.85
C ASP A 79 -13.30 3.58 15.36
N PHE A 80 -12.13 4.09 14.95
CA PHE A 80 -11.81 4.23 13.54
C PHE A 80 -11.74 2.84 12.90
N ASP A 81 -12.41 2.67 11.77
CA ASP A 81 -12.57 1.40 11.06
C ASP A 81 -11.90 1.43 9.67
N ARG A 82 -11.80 2.60 9.06
CA ARG A 82 -11.20 2.86 7.73
C ARG A 82 -9.66 2.89 7.72
N TRP A 83 -9.04 1.94 8.43
CA TRP A 83 -7.58 1.82 8.51
C TRP A 83 -6.90 1.71 7.14
N ASN A 84 -7.55 1.07 6.17
CA ASN A 84 -7.01 0.87 4.83
C ASN A 84 -6.90 2.16 4.01
N ASP A 85 -7.68 3.19 4.35
CA ASP A 85 -7.62 4.50 3.68
C ASP A 85 -6.44 5.34 4.21
N LEU A 86 -6.01 5.05 5.44
CA LEU A 86 -4.93 5.78 6.11
C LEU A 86 -3.58 5.06 6.04
N LEU A 87 -3.56 3.72 5.98
CA LEU A 87 -2.31 2.96 5.94
C LEU A 87 -1.70 2.94 4.54
N GLY A 88 -0.37 2.79 4.48
CA GLY A 88 0.36 2.58 3.24
C GLY A 88 1.00 3.86 2.70
N LYS A 89 1.19 3.88 1.37
CA LYS A 89 1.90 4.93 0.64
C LYS A 89 0.95 6.03 0.22
N HIS A 90 1.25 7.26 0.61
CA HIS A 90 0.61 8.49 0.17
C HIS A 90 1.54 9.24 -0.78
N GLN A 91 1.34 9.07 -2.08
CA GLN A 91 2.15 9.77 -3.08
C GLN A 91 1.67 11.24 -3.18
N TRP A 92 2.59 12.19 -3.04
CA TRP A 92 2.22 13.62 -2.94
C TRP A 92 1.62 14.15 -4.25
N ARG A 93 2.11 13.71 -5.41
CA ARG A 93 1.47 14.04 -6.71
C ARG A 93 0.01 13.59 -6.84
N ASP A 94 -0.41 12.59 -6.07
CA ASP A 94 -1.72 11.98 -6.23
C ASP A 94 -2.75 12.73 -5.39
N PHE A 95 -2.39 13.19 -4.18
CA PHE A 95 -3.30 13.93 -3.30
C PHE A 95 -3.16 15.45 -3.37
N LEU A 96 -2.07 16.01 -3.89
CA LEU A 96 -1.95 17.45 -4.07
C LEU A 96 -2.68 17.94 -5.32
N THR A 97 -3.38 19.07 -5.21
CA THR A 97 -4.06 19.70 -6.34
C THR A 97 -3.06 20.31 -7.32
N LYS A 98 -1.98 20.92 -6.81
CA LYS A 98 -0.93 21.57 -7.59
C LYS A 98 0.47 21.16 -7.09
N PRO A 99 0.92 19.93 -7.33
CA PRO A 99 2.24 19.47 -6.87
C PRO A 99 3.37 20.18 -7.63
N THR A 100 4.43 20.57 -6.92
CA THR A 100 5.68 21.03 -7.55
C THR A 100 6.45 19.86 -8.16
N SER A 101 7.48 20.11 -8.99
CA SER A 101 8.32 19.04 -9.55
C SER A 101 8.91 18.14 -8.47
N ASP A 102 9.36 18.73 -7.37
CA ASP A 102 9.98 18.05 -6.24
C ASP A 102 8.95 17.22 -5.44
N ASP A 103 7.72 17.71 -5.32
CA ASP A 103 6.64 16.97 -4.66
C ASP A 103 6.25 15.71 -5.43
N ARG A 104 6.45 15.67 -6.75
CA ARG A 104 5.98 14.53 -7.55
C ARG A 104 6.74 13.24 -7.23
N GLU A 105 7.98 13.36 -6.79
CA GLU A 105 8.83 12.22 -6.42
C GLU A 105 8.64 11.79 -4.96
N LYS A 106 8.17 12.72 -4.12
CA LYS A 106 7.97 12.49 -2.69
C LYS A 106 6.73 11.64 -2.38
N TYR A 107 6.82 10.94 -1.27
CA TYR A 107 5.71 10.23 -0.68
C TYR A 107 5.85 10.21 0.85
N SER A 108 4.71 10.11 1.52
CA SER A 108 4.63 9.78 2.94
C SER A 108 4.15 8.35 3.09
N SER A 109 4.58 7.66 4.15
CA SER A 109 4.13 6.30 4.43
C SER A 109 3.60 6.18 5.84
N ILE A 110 2.45 5.52 6.01
CA ILE A 110 1.82 5.31 7.31
C ILE A 110 1.76 3.81 7.61
N PHE A 111 2.26 3.42 8.78
CA PHE A 111 2.30 2.05 9.25
C PHE A 111 1.67 1.93 10.63
N TYR A 112 1.29 0.72 11.02
CA TYR A 112 1.06 0.44 12.43
C TYR A 112 2.36 0.63 13.22
N CYS A 113 2.25 1.26 14.39
CA CYS A 113 3.37 1.46 15.30
C CYS A 113 3.64 0.18 16.12
N THR A 114 4.88 -0.04 16.54
CA THR A 114 5.24 -1.11 17.47
C THR A 114 4.78 -0.84 18.89
N TYR A 115 4.69 0.42 19.30
CA TYR A 115 4.10 0.79 20.59
C TYR A 115 2.59 0.58 20.59
N ASN A 116 2.09 0.11 21.72
CA ASN A 116 0.67 -0.06 22.01
C ASN A 116 0.15 0.92 23.07
N ARG A 117 1.03 1.66 23.75
CA ARG A 117 0.68 2.54 24.86
C ARG A 117 1.39 3.87 24.76
N GLY A 118 0.66 4.96 25.02
CA GLY A 118 1.22 6.31 25.04
C GLY A 118 2.35 6.47 26.06
N ARG A 119 2.27 5.76 27.19
CA ARG A 119 3.34 5.76 28.22
C ARG A 119 4.64 5.17 27.70
N ASP A 120 4.59 4.12 26.87
CA ASP A 120 5.78 3.46 26.34
C ASP A 120 6.42 4.30 25.22
N VAL A 121 5.60 5.01 24.45
CA VAL A 121 6.03 6.04 23.50
C VAL A 121 6.81 7.15 24.22
N GLN A 122 6.24 7.72 25.29
CA GLN A 122 6.90 8.80 26.05
C GLN A 122 8.18 8.34 26.76
N LYS A 123 8.18 7.15 27.38
CA LYS A 123 9.40 6.56 27.98
C LYS A 123 10.53 6.38 26.98
N SER A 124 10.19 6.15 25.72
CA SER A 124 11.15 6.01 24.62
C SER A 124 11.64 7.38 24.09
N GLY A 125 11.31 8.48 24.77
CA GLY A 125 11.81 9.82 24.49
C GLY A 125 11.01 10.61 23.45
N TRP A 126 9.78 10.20 23.15
CA TRP A 126 8.89 10.94 22.25
C TRP A 126 8.08 11.98 23.04
N LYS A 127 8.09 13.22 22.56
CA LYS A 127 7.30 14.33 23.12
C LYS A 127 5.86 14.22 22.60
N ARG A 128 4.88 14.24 23.51
CA ARG A 128 3.44 14.23 23.18
C ARG A 128 2.95 15.66 22.95
N VAL A 129 2.08 15.83 21.95
CA VAL A 129 1.32 17.04 21.68
C VAL A 129 -0.14 16.64 21.52
N ASP A 130 -1.00 17.12 22.41
CA ASP A 130 -2.44 16.90 22.30
C ASP A 130 -3.01 17.79 21.22
N ILE A 131 -3.90 17.22 20.41
CA ILE A 131 -4.52 17.95 19.30
C ILE A 131 -5.64 18.80 19.85
N GLN A 132 -5.59 20.08 19.51
CA GLN A 132 -6.59 21.04 19.96
C GLN A 132 -7.71 21.16 18.94
N SER A 133 -8.96 21.13 19.41
CA SER A 133 -10.13 21.33 18.54
C SER A 133 -10.07 22.66 17.79
N GLY A 134 -9.57 23.71 18.44
CA GLY A 134 -9.40 25.05 17.86
C GLY A 134 -8.46 25.09 16.65
N TRP A 135 -7.59 24.09 16.48
CA TRP A 135 -6.74 24.00 15.29
C TRP A 135 -7.54 23.80 14.02
N PHE A 136 -8.75 23.25 14.09
CA PHE A 136 -9.59 22.97 12.92
C PHE A 136 -10.68 24.02 12.70
N ASN A 137 -10.60 25.18 13.36
CA ASN A 137 -11.57 26.26 13.16
C ASN A 137 -11.52 26.75 11.71
N GLY A 138 -12.67 26.68 11.01
CA GLY A 138 -12.76 27.05 9.59
C GLY A 138 -12.08 26.06 8.62
N TRP A 139 -11.64 24.89 9.11
CA TRP A 139 -11.07 23.85 8.27
C TRP A 139 -12.15 23.03 7.54
N SER A 140 -11.83 22.54 6.34
CA SER A 140 -12.65 21.59 5.59
C SER A 140 -11.78 20.57 4.85
N ALA A 141 -12.28 19.34 4.75
CA ALA A 141 -11.64 18.28 3.96
C ALA A 141 -11.59 18.64 2.47
N ASN A 142 -12.58 19.39 1.99
CA ASN A 142 -12.57 19.99 0.65
C ASN A 142 -11.84 21.33 0.72
N ASN A 143 -10.54 21.32 0.40
CA ASN A 143 -9.70 22.50 0.38
C ASN A 143 -8.93 22.63 -0.94
N ALA A 144 -8.32 23.79 -1.18
CA ALA A 144 -7.64 24.08 -2.44
C ALA A 144 -6.32 23.29 -2.63
N ASN A 145 -5.71 22.81 -1.54
CA ASN A 145 -4.35 22.25 -1.56
C ASN A 145 -4.34 20.73 -1.75
N ILE A 146 -5.28 20.04 -1.11
CA ILE A 146 -5.41 18.59 -1.11
C ILE A 146 -6.71 18.21 -1.83
N ARG A 147 -6.63 17.23 -2.72
CA ARG A 147 -7.76 16.73 -3.49
C ARG A 147 -8.80 16.08 -2.57
N PHE A 148 -10.06 16.36 -2.86
CA PHE A 148 -11.21 15.74 -2.22
C PHE A 148 -12.09 15.06 -3.28
N PRO A 149 -12.50 13.79 -3.11
CA PRO A 149 -12.14 12.88 -2.01
C PRO A 149 -10.64 12.54 -2.02
N TYR A 150 -10.10 12.18 -0.84
CA TYR A 150 -8.70 11.82 -0.69
C TYR A 150 -8.39 10.52 -1.47
N PRO A 151 -7.27 10.45 -2.20
CA PRO A 151 -6.98 9.29 -3.04
C PRO A 151 -6.63 8.05 -2.22
N LYS A 152 -6.84 6.88 -2.83
CA LYS A 152 -6.50 5.58 -2.25
C LYS A 152 -4.99 5.43 -2.06
N THR A 153 -4.59 4.81 -0.97
CA THR A 153 -3.18 4.55 -0.63
C THR A 153 -2.62 3.34 -1.35
N GLY A 154 -1.30 3.35 -1.56
CA GLY A 154 -0.56 2.27 -2.20
C GLY A 154 0.19 1.38 -1.21
N TRP A 155 0.74 0.27 -1.71
CA TRP A 155 1.73 -0.51 -0.95
C TRP A 155 3.06 0.27 -0.85
N CYS A 156 3.77 0.11 0.26
CA CYS A 156 5.16 0.55 0.41
C CYS A 156 6.00 -0.45 1.20
N GLU A 157 7.30 -0.42 0.95
CA GLU A 157 8.29 -1.19 1.70
C GLU A 157 8.37 -0.71 3.14
N LEU A 158 8.67 -1.66 4.03
CA LEU A 158 8.92 -1.33 5.42
C LEU A 158 10.21 -0.51 5.51
N PRO A 159 10.19 0.68 6.16
CA PRO A 159 11.40 1.44 6.40
C PRO A 159 12.42 0.58 7.13
N LYS A 160 13.69 0.72 6.75
CA LYS A 160 14.78 0.02 7.42
C LYS A 160 14.74 0.31 8.91
N ALA A 161 14.97 -0.72 9.71
CA ALA A 161 15.16 -0.55 11.14
C ALA A 161 16.19 0.54 11.38
N ASN A 162 15.90 1.39 12.37
CA ASN A 162 16.88 2.32 12.89
C ASN A 162 17.28 3.39 11.85
N MET A 163 16.38 3.72 10.90
CA MET A 163 16.62 4.59 9.75
C MET A 163 17.42 5.86 10.09
N ASN A 164 17.28 6.38 11.31
CA ASN A 164 17.99 7.58 11.77
C ASN A 164 18.69 7.43 13.15
N ASP A 165 18.47 6.33 13.88
CA ASP A 165 19.06 6.12 15.22
C ASP A 165 19.31 4.62 15.46
N PRO A 166 20.57 4.16 15.44
CA PRO A 166 20.97 2.76 15.63
C PRO A 166 20.42 2.10 16.90
N ASN A 167 20.08 2.90 17.91
CA ASN A 167 19.62 2.41 19.20
C ASN A 167 18.10 2.36 19.34
N GLN A 168 17.35 2.83 18.35
CA GLN A 168 15.90 2.77 18.39
C GLN A 168 15.40 1.41 17.94
N PRO A 169 14.30 0.90 18.52
CA PRO A 169 13.65 -0.29 18.00
C PRO A 169 12.99 -0.01 16.65
N GLN A 170 12.74 -1.06 15.86
CA GLN A 170 11.88 -0.98 14.69
C GLN A 170 10.52 -0.39 15.10
N LEU A 171 10.18 0.77 14.53
CA LEU A 171 8.95 1.48 14.87
C LEU A 171 7.76 1.03 14.01
N CYS A 172 8.01 0.82 12.73
CA CYS A 172 6.97 0.49 11.75
C CYS A 172 6.75 -1.02 11.72
N ARG A 173 5.49 -1.46 11.76
CA ARG A 173 5.08 -2.85 11.51
C ARG A 173 4.73 -3.03 10.01
N PRO A 174 4.86 -4.25 9.47
CA PRO A 174 4.43 -4.55 8.11
C PRO A 174 2.96 -4.21 7.85
N LEU A 175 2.66 -3.78 6.62
CA LEU A 175 1.28 -3.57 6.18
C LEU A 175 0.52 -4.90 6.09
N PRO A 176 -0.80 -4.92 6.35
CA PRO A 176 -1.62 -6.12 6.17
C PRO A 176 -1.60 -6.62 4.71
N SER A 177 -1.10 -7.84 4.49
CA SER A 177 -0.95 -8.42 3.14
C SER A 177 -2.26 -8.63 2.38
N LYS A 178 -3.40 -8.70 3.09
CA LYS A 178 -4.73 -8.84 2.50
C LYS A 178 -5.09 -7.64 1.63
N ASP A 179 -4.78 -6.45 2.13
CA ASP A 179 -5.17 -5.18 1.54
C ASP A 179 -4.02 -4.55 0.73
N PHE A 180 -2.78 -4.77 1.17
CA PHE A 180 -1.57 -4.25 0.52
C PHE A 180 -0.69 -5.42 0.05
N LYS A 181 -0.91 -5.84 -1.20
CA LYS A 181 -0.10 -6.91 -1.80
C LYS A 181 1.31 -6.40 -2.12
N PRO A 182 2.37 -7.07 -1.64
CA PRO A 182 3.71 -6.72 -2.06
C PRO A 182 3.90 -6.98 -3.55
N PRO A 183 4.76 -6.20 -4.23
CA PRO A 183 5.13 -6.47 -5.60
C PRO A 183 5.74 -7.89 -5.68
N PRO A 184 5.51 -8.62 -6.79
CA PRO A 184 6.12 -9.92 -7.01
C PRO A 184 7.64 -9.79 -6.87
N LYS A 185 8.24 -10.59 -5.98
CA LYS A 185 9.69 -10.71 -5.93
C LYS A 185 10.12 -11.42 -7.21
N ALA A 186 11.05 -10.82 -7.96
CA ALA A 186 11.64 -11.48 -9.12
C ALA A 186 12.19 -12.85 -8.71
N ALA A 187 11.82 -13.90 -9.46
CA ALA A 187 12.20 -15.26 -9.11
C ALA A 187 13.72 -15.40 -9.20
N ILE A 188 14.34 -15.89 -8.12
CA ILE A 188 15.76 -16.24 -8.16
C ILE A 188 15.89 -17.44 -9.09
N PRO A 189 16.74 -17.39 -10.13
CA PRO A 189 16.92 -18.53 -11.03
C PRO A 189 17.41 -19.76 -10.23
N PRO A 190 17.01 -20.99 -10.61
CA PRO A 190 17.43 -22.21 -9.91
C PRO A 190 18.96 -22.30 -9.80
N VAL A 191 19.46 -22.69 -8.63
CA VAL A 191 20.90 -22.87 -8.37
C VAL A 191 21.50 -23.84 -9.40
N GLY A 192 22.59 -23.44 -10.05
CA GLY A 192 23.26 -24.23 -11.10
C GLY A 192 22.71 -24.02 -12.52
N SER A 193 21.64 -23.24 -12.71
CA SER A 193 21.22 -22.84 -14.06
C SER A 193 22.22 -21.84 -14.68
N PRO A 194 22.36 -21.77 -16.02
CA PRO A 194 23.17 -20.74 -16.67
C PRO A 194 22.74 -19.31 -16.27
N ALA A 195 21.46 -19.10 -16.00
CA ALA A 195 20.92 -17.85 -15.48
C ALA A 195 21.37 -17.54 -14.04
N TRP A 196 21.54 -18.56 -13.19
CA TRP A 196 22.07 -18.40 -11.83
C TRP A 196 23.56 -18.07 -11.81
N HIS A 197 24.36 -18.67 -12.69
CA HIS A 197 25.77 -18.30 -12.84
C HIS A 197 25.92 -16.84 -13.30
N LYS A 198 25.17 -16.42 -14.32
CA LYS A 198 25.15 -15.02 -14.78
C LYS A 198 24.68 -14.06 -13.69
N TRP A 199 23.65 -14.42 -12.93
CA TRP A 199 23.19 -13.61 -11.79
C TRP A 199 24.26 -13.49 -10.69
N LYS A 200 24.96 -14.58 -10.36
CA LYS A 200 26.03 -14.58 -9.37
C LYS A 200 27.21 -13.70 -9.78
N GLU A 201 27.52 -13.65 -11.07
CA GLU A 201 28.61 -12.82 -11.63
C GLU A 201 28.23 -11.34 -11.76
N THR A 202 26.99 -11.04 -12.14
CA THR A 202 26.56 -9.67 -12.48
C THR A 202 25.78 -8.95 -11.37
N GLY A 203 25.23 -9.68 -10.40
CA GLY A 203 24.37 -9.14 -9.34
C GLY A 203 22.99 -8.66 -9.80
N VAL A 204 22.67 -8.75 -11.10
CA VAL A 204 21.40 -8.30 -11.69
C VAL A 204 20.50 -9.49 -11.94
N LEU A 205 19.33 -9.53 -11.28
CA LEU A 205 18.33 -10.58 -11.54
C LEU A 205 17.90 -10.50 -13.01
N PRO A 206 17.83 -11.62 -13.74
CA PRO A 206 17.28 -11.61 -15.09
C PRO A 206 15.85 -11.10 -15.02
N ALA A 207 15.54 -10.05 -15.81
CA ALA A 207 14.20 -9.51 -15.89
C ALA A 207 13.22 -10.65 -16.22
N ASP A 208 12.11 -10.72 -15.46
CA ASP A 208 11.06 -11.70 -15.72
C ASP A 208 10.73 -11.68 -17.22
N PRO A 209 10.89 -12.80 -17.95
CA PRO A 209 10.28 -12.89 -19.26
C PRO A 209 8.78 -12.84 -19.00
N LYS A 210 8.19 -11.69 -19.34
CA LYS A 210 6.74 -11.49 -19.45
C LYS A 210 6.06 -12.81 -19.78
N GLN A 211 5.25 -13.29 -18.84
CA GLN A 211 3.97 -13.96 -19.07
C GLN A 211 3.77 -14.42 -20.53
N LYS A 212 4.47 -15.48 -20.93
CA LYS A 212 4.13 -16.19 -22.17
C LYS A 212 2.82 -16.92 -21.88
N GLN A 213 1.85 -16.61 -22.74
CA GLN A 213 0.58 -17.31 -22.88
C GLN A 213 0.73 -18.82 -22.65
N ASN A 214 -0.32 -19.43 -22.11
CA ASN A 214 -0.53 -20.87 -22.05
C ASN A 214 -0.11 -21.55 -23.36
N THR A 215 1.14 -22.00 -23.42
CA THR A 215 1.57 -23.07 -24.30
C THR A 215 2.03 -24.17 -23.37
N ALA A 216 1.24 -25.25 -23.35
CA ALA A 216 1.52 -26.47 -22.61
C ALA A 216 2.98 -26.90 -22.82
N PRO A 217 3.65 -27.45 -21.80
CA PRO A 217 5.01 -27.94 -21.97
C PRO A 217 5.01 -29.13 -22.93
N ALA A 218 5.67 -28.97 -24.08
CA ALA A 218 6.06 -30.06 -24.96
C ALA A 218 7.22 -30.82 -24.29
N GLY A 219 6.87 -31.72 -23.37
CA GLY A 219 7.77 -32.65 -22.71
C GLY A 219 7.35 -34.10 -22.96
N ALA A 220 8.34 -34.98 -23.10
CA ALA A 220 8.31 -36.33 -23.67
C ALA A 220 7.48 -37.41 -22.93
N TRP A 221 6.48 -37.05 -22.13
CA TRP A 221 5.63 -38.00 -21.38
C TRP A 221 4.12 -37.81 -21.60
N GLY A 222 3.73 -37.06 -22.64
CA GLY A 222 2.33 -36.75 -22.96
C GLY A 222 1.69 -37.57 -24.08
N GLN A 223 2.07 -38.83 -24.30
CA GLN A 223 1.43 -39.68 -25.33
C GLN A 223 0.36 -40.56 -24.69
N GLY A 224 -0.88 -40.08 -24.75
CA GLY A 224 -2.08 -40.91 -24.58
C GLY A 224 -2.23 -41.91 -25.74
N LYS A 225 -2.99 -42.98 -25.46
CA LYS A 225 -3.16 -44.23 -26.23
C LYS A 225 -3.36 -44.07 -27.75
N PRO A 226 -2.86 -45.01 -28.58
CA PRO A 226 -3.00 -44.95 -30.04
C PRO A 226 -4.46 -45.11 -30.48
N ARG A 227 -4.88 -44.18 -31.35
CA ARG A 227 -6.16 -44.15 -32.06
C ARG A 227 -6.12 -45.14 -33.23
N ILE A 228 -7.00 -46.14 -33.19
CA ILE A 228 -7.23 -47.07 -34.31
C ILE A 228 -7.94 -46.28 -35.43
N VAL A 229 -7.38 -46.29 -36.63
CA VAL A 229 -8.02 -45.78 -37.86
C VAL A 229 -8.20 -46.98 -38.80
N PRO A 230 -9.42 -47.34 -39.21
CA PRO A 230 -9.61 -48.34 -40.26
C PRO A 230 -9.34 -47.73 -41.65
N THR A 231 -8.51 -48.45 -42.40
CA THR A 231 -8.15 -48.18 -43.80
C THR A 231 -9.37 -48.28 -44.73
N VAL A 232 -9.57 -47.24 -45.54
CA VAL A 232 -10.57 -47.22 -46.63
C VAL A 232 -9.93 -47.79 -47.89
N THR A 233 -10.58 -48.78 -48.51
CA THR A 233 -10.27 -49.25 -49.86
C THR A 233 -11.20 -48.59 -50.88
N SER A 234 -10.60 -48.05 -51.94
CA SER A 234 -11.23 -47.37 -53.08
C SER A 234 -11.88 -48.34 -54.06
N THR A 235 -13.06 -48.02 -54.60
CA THR A 235 -13.35 -48.17 -56.05
C THR A 235 -14.54 -47.30 -56.50
N ALA A 236 -14.52 -46.92 -57.77
CA ALA A 236 -15.21 -45.81 -58.43
C ALA A 236 -16.65 -46.08 -58.94
N ALA A 237 -17.43 -45.02 -59.17
CA ALA A 237 -17.88 -44.52 -60.49
C ALA A 237 -19.32 -43.91 -60.56
N ARG A 238 -19.40 -42.79 -61.30
CA ARG A 238 -20.48 -42.27 -62.18
C ARG A 238 -21.73 -41.52 -61.66
N SER A 239 -21.79 -40.22 -62.05
CA SER A 239 -22.85 -39.42 -62.73
C SER A 239 -24.28 -39.38 -62.12
N SER A 240 -25.03 -38.27 -62.00
CA SER A 240 -25.23 -37.09 -62.89
C SER A 240 -26.22 -36.06 -62.27
N THR A 241 -26.09 -34.77 -62.62
CA THR A 241 -27.13 -33.69 -62.79
C THR A 241 -27.99 -33.30 -61.56
N THR A 242 -28.20 -32.04 -61.14
CA THR A 242 -28.80 -30.86 -61.83
C THR A 242 -28.68 -29.61 -60.91
N ALA A 243 -28.59 -28.41 -61.48
CA ALA A 243 -28.64 -27.08 -60.80
C ALA A 243 -30.08 -26.47 -60.90
N PRO A 244 -30.38 -25.17 -60.60
CA PRO A 244 -29.77 -24.13 -59.75
C PRO A 244 -30.84 -23.36 -58.86
N ALA A 245 -30.51 -22.11 -58.46
CA ALA A 245 -31.35 -20.98 -57.97
C ALA A 245 -31.70 -20.92 -56.46
N ASP A 246 -31.78 -19.80 -55.75
CA ASP A 246 -31.55 -18.36 -56.00
C ASP A 246 -31.45 -17.65 -54.63
N ASP A 247 -30.51 -16.69 -54.53
CA ASP A 247 -30.55 -15.34 -53.92
C ASP A 247 -31.29 -14.92 -52.60
N PRO A 248 -30.88 -13.78 -52.00
CA PRO A 248 -30.99 -13.45 -50.57
C PRO A 248 -32.21 -12.58 -50.24
N CYS A 249 -32.66 -12.64 -48.98
CA CYS A 249 -33.63 -11.68 -48.45
C CYS A 249 -33.01 -10.83 -47.34
N THR A 250 -32.69 -9.59 -47.73
CA THR A 250 -32.55 -8.41 -46.88
C THR A 250 -33.82 -8.14 -46.06
N TYR A 251 -33.71 -7.72 -44.80
CA TYR A 251 -34.63 -6.71 -44.27
C TYR A 251 -33.99 -5.85 -43.17
N ARG A 252 -34.27 -4.56 -43.29
CA ARG A 252 -33.75 -3.39 -42.59
C ARG A 252 -34.92 -2.73 -41.86
N GLU A 253 -34.66 -2.05 -40.74
CA GLU A 253 -35.50 -1.01 -40.08
C GLU A 253 -36.86 -1.50 -39.52
N ARG A 254 -37.26 -1.12 -38.30
CA ARG A 254 -37.22 0.19 -37.63
C ARG A 254 -36.99 0.09 -36.13
#